data_AF-A0AAW1HEE0-F1
#
_entry.id   AF-A0AAW1HEE0-F1
#
_cell.length_a   1.000
_cell.length_b   1.000
_cell.length_c   1.000
_cell.angle_alpha   90.00
_cell.angle_beta   90.00
_cell.angle_gamma   90.00
#
_symmetry.space_group_name_H-M   'P 1'
#
loop_
_entity.id
_entity.type
_entity.pdbx_description
1 polymer ?
#
loop_
_entity_poly.entity_id
_entity_poly.type
_entity_poly.pdbx_seq_one_letter_code
_entity_poly.pdbx_strand_id
1 'polypeptide(L)'
;MLCLYEATHLKLQGEIILEKAFDFTKSALESRVPQLKPSLGAHVSHTLRWPIQKCLPRLGAKEYITFYEDVEFHNEVLLKFAKLDFNLLQMQHLKELSIISKWWKDIDVQKKLPYARDRITECYFWIVGVYYEPQYALARTFAAKVIALTSVLDDTYDAFGTYDELVLLTNAFERWDISAMDELPEYMKVIYEAMLETYNEMEEELVKQGRSYAISYAKDAMKRQVKAYLDEAKWLVTKKVPSIEEYMTVATASTGYPLMAVVSLVGMQQVVTKDPFLWLKSEPDVLQSVYRLCRVMDDVVSHQIK
;
A
#
# COMPACT_ATOMS: atom_id res chain seq x y z
N MET A 1 7.49 -21.43 -23.60
CA MET A 1 8.64 -20.83 -22.86
C MET A 1 8.21 -19.65 -22.02
N LEU A 2 7.65 -18.58 -22.60
CA LEU A 2 7.21 -17.42 -21.81
C LEU A 2 6.21 -17.82 -20.71
N CYS A 3 5.20 -18.65 -21.02
CA CYS A 3 4.27 -19.15 -20.02
C CYS A 3 4.95 -20.03 -18.94
N LEU A 4 6.02 -20.75 -19.30
CA LEU A 4 6.78 -21.55 -18.33
C LEU A 4 7.60 -20.64 -17.40
N TYR A 5 8.23 -19.59 -17.95
CA TYR A 5 8.86 -18.54 -17.16
C TYR A 5 7.88 -17.93 -16.17
N GLU A 6 6.68 -17.56 -16.62
CA GLU A 6 5.63 -17.03 -15.74
C GLU A 6 5.23 -18.02 -14.62
N ALA A 7 5.01 -19.29 -14.98
CA ALA A 7 4.67 -20.33 -14.01
C ALA A 7 5.76 -20.52 -12.93
N THR A 8 7.03 -20.26 -13.26
CA THR A 8 8.12 -20.40 -12.27
C THR A 8 8.09 -19.36 -11.14
N HIS A 9 7.34 -18.25 -11.30
CA HIS A 9 7.15 -17.27 -10.23
C HIS A 9 6.11 -17.70 -9.18
N LEU A 10 5.42 -18.82 -9.41
CA LEU A 10 4.52 -19.45 -8.43
C LEU A 10 5.21 -20.55 -7.59
N LYS A 11 6.52 -20.75 -7.78
CA LYS A 11 7.25 -21.84 -7.11
C LYS A 11 7.21 -21.70 -5.59
N LEU A 12 7.13 -22.83 -4.91
CA LEU A 12 7.29 -22.99 -3.47
C LEU A 12 8.72 -23.47 -3.13
N GLN A 13 9.06 -23.38 -1.84
CA GLN A 13 10.36 -23.84 -1.35
C GLN A 13 10.52 -25.35 -1.60
N GLY A 14 11.65 -25.73 -2.21
CA GLY A 14 11.98 -27.13 -2.51
C GLY A 14 11.57 -27.60 -3.92
N GLU A 15 10.90 -26.77 -4.72
CA GLU A 15 10.51 -27.10 -6.10
C GLU A 15 11.67 -26.92 -7.09
N ILE A 16 12.69 -27.78 -6.99
CA ILE A 16 13.94 -27.71 -7.78
C ILE A 16 13.69 -27.66 -9.30
N ILE A 17 12.64 -28.33 -9.79
CA ILE A 17 12.31 -28.33 -11.21
C ILE A 17 11.91 -26.93 -11.71
N LEU A 18 11.21 -26.15 -10.88
CA LEU A 18 10.81 -24.78 -11.21
C LEU A 18 11.96 -23.80 -11.09
N GLU A 19 12.93 -24.05 -10.18
CA GLU A 19 14.17 -23.28 -10.14
C GLU A 19 14.98 -23.45 -11.43
N LYS A 20 15.19 -24.71 -11.85
CA LYS A 20 15.88 -25.01 -13.11
C LYS A 20 15.13 -24.47 -14.32
N ALA A 21 13.80 -24.55 -14.30
CA ALA A 21 12.96 -24.00 -15.37
C ALA A 21 13.05 -22.48 -15.43
N PHE A 22 13.14 -21.77 -14.29
CA PHE A 22 13.35 -20.32 -14.25
C PHE A 22 14.66 -19.95 -14.95
N ASP A 23 15.78 -20.54 -14.55
CA ASP A 23 17.10 -20.24 -15.12
C ASP A 23 17.17 -20.55 -16.62
N PHE A 24 16.62 -21.72 -17.01
CA PHE A 24 16.57 -22.14 -18.40
C PHE A 24 15.72 -21.19 -19.25
N THR A 25 14.49 -20.91 -18.81
CA THR A 25 13.57 -20.08 -19.58
C THR A 25 14.02 -18.64 -19.66
N LYS A 26 14.53 -18.06 -18.55
CA LYS A 26 15.09 -16.71 -18.54
C LYS A 26 16.21 -16.56 -19.57
N SER A 27 17.24 -17.41 -19.51
CA SER A 27 18.38 -17.37 -20.43
C SER A 27 17.95 -17.59 -21.89
N ALA A 28 17.03 -18.53 -22.13
CA ALA A 28 16.54 -18.83 -23.47
C ALA A 28 15.64 -17.72 -24.04
N LEU A 29 14.90 -17.00 -23.21
CA LEU A 29 14.08 -15.86 -23.64
C LEU A 29 14.97 -14.65 -23.93
N GLU A 30 15.90 -14.30 -23.03
CA GLU A 30 16.83 -13.16 -23.19
C GLU A 30 17.62 -13.24 -24.51
N SER A 31 18.15 -14.42 -24.84
CA SER A 31 18.89 -14.66 -26.08
C SER A 31 18.03 -14.58 -27.35
N ARG A 32 16.72 -14.81 -27.23
CA ARG A 32 15.79 -14.82 -28.37
C ARG A 32 15.13 -13.48 -28.63
N VAL A 33 15.04 -12.58 -27.64
CA VAL A 33 14.41 -11.25 -27.78
C VAL A 33 14.80 -10.53 -29.08
N PRO A 34 16.10 -10.44 -29.47
CA PRO A 34 16.50 -9.69 -30.67
C PRO A 34 15.98 -10.28 -31.99
N GLN A 35 15.53 -11.53 -31.97
CA GLN A 35 15.07 -12.27 -33.15
C GLN A 35 13.54 -12.30 -33.28
N LEU A 36 12.81 -11.78 -32.27
CA LEU A 36 11.36 -11.77 -32.24
C LEU A 36 10.79 -10.58 -33.03
N LYS A 37 9.54 -10.71 -33.49
CA LYS A 37 8.77 -9.56 -33.99
C LYS A 37 8.76 -8.45 -32.92
N PRO A 38 8.83 -7.15 -33.28
CA PRO A 38 8.97 -6.07 -32.31
C PRO A 38 7.98 -6.09 -31.15
N SER A 39 6.68 -6.29 -31.43
CA SER A 39 5.62 -6.35 -30.40
C SER A 39 5.81 -7.51 -29.43
N LEU A 40 6.11 -8.71 -29.94
CA LEU A 40 6.40 -9.89 -29.13
C LEU A 40 7.71 -9.76 -28.35
N GLY A 41 8.75 -9.19 -28.98
CA GLY A 41 10.03 -8.91 -28.32
C GLY A 41 9.84 -7.97 -27.13
N ALA A 42 9.09 -6.88 -27.31
CA ALA A 42 8.75 -5.95 -26.24
C ALA A 42 7.96 -6.63 -25.11
N HIS A 43 6.96 -7.46 -25.42
CA HIS A 43 6.19 -8.19 -24.41
C HIS A 43 7.05 -9.20 -23.62
N VAL A 44 7.96 -9.91 -24.30
CA VAL A 44 8.92 -10.82 -23.63
C VAL A 44 9.87 -10.03 -22.73
N SER A 45 10.44 -8.93 -23.21
CA SER A 45 11.31 -8.07 -22.40
C SER A 45 10.60 -7.47 -21.19
N HIS A 46 9.34 -7.03 -21.36
CA HIS A 46 8.52 -6.55 -20.26
C HIS A 46 8.32 -7.67 -19.22
N THR A 47 7.90 -8.86 -19.65
CA THR A 47 7.65 -10.01 -18.78
C THR A 47 8.89 -10.45 -18.00
N LEU A 48 10.07 -10.45 -18.66
CA LEU A 48 11.34 -10.78 -18.01
C LEU A 48 11.72 -9.80 -16.88
N ARG A 49 11.25 -8.56 -16.97
CA ARG A 49 11.45 -7.52 -15.93
C ARG A 49 10.34 -7.53 -14.89
N TRP A 50 9.09 -7.67 -15.34
CA TRP A 50 7.87 -7.59 -14.56
C TRP A 50 6.95 -8.78 -14.87
N PRO A 51 7.21 -9.93 -14.22
CA PRO A 51 6.35 -11.11 -14.36
C PRO A 51 4.94 -10.81 -13.88
N ILE A 52 3.93 -11.49 -14.45
CA ILE A 52 2.51 -11.32 -14.10
C ILE A 52 2.31 -11.40 -12.57
N GLN A 53 2.93 -12.37 -11.91
CA GLN A 53 2.78 -12.60 -10.46
C GLN A 53 3.36 -11.49 -9.57
N LYS A 54 4.15 -10.57 -10.14
CA LYS A 54 4.79 -9.45 -9.43
C LYS A 54 4.35 -8.09 -9.97
N CYS A 55 3.40 -8.08 -10.90
CA CYS A 55 2.89 -6.89 -11.54
C CYS A 55 1.54 -6.50 -10.94
N LEU A 56 1.32 -5.19 -10.73
CA LEU A 56 0.01 -4.69 -10.34
C LEU A 56 -1.00 -5.01 -11.45
N PRO A 57 -2.16 -5.62 -11.15
CA PRO A 57 -3.08 -6.12 -12.17
C PRO A 57 -3.45 -5.08 -13.23
N ARG A 58 -3.66 -3.81 -12.83
CA ARG A 58 -4.03 -2.76 -13.78
C ARG A 58 -2.89 -2.24 -14.64
N LEU A 59 -1.65 -2.26 -14.16
CA LEU A 59 -0.48 -1.96 -15.00
C LEU A 59 -0.28 -3.08 -16.02
N GLY A 60 -0.32 -4.34 -15.55
CA GLY A 60 -0.25 -5.51 -16.42
C GLY A 60 -1.34 -5.51 -17.49
N ALA A 61 -2.58 -5.17 -17.12
CA ALA A 61 -3.70 -5.07 -18.07
C ALA A 61 -3.46 -3.99 -19.15
N LYS A 62 -2.92 -2.82 -18.79
CA LYS A 62 -2.62 -1.74 -19.76
C LYS A 62 -1.60 -2.19 -20.80
N GLU A 63 -0.50 -2.78 -20.32
CA GLU A 63 0.56 -3.31 -21.19
C GLU A 63 0.03 -4.45 -22.06
N TYR A 64 -0.77 -5.35 -21.48
CA TYR A 64 -1.34 -6.49 -22.21
C TYR A 64 -2.37 -6.08 -23.25
N ILE A 65 -3.23 -5.08 -22.98
CA ILE A 65 -4.17 -4.54 -23.98
C ILE A 65 -3.42 -4.04 -25.22
N THR A 66 -2.29 -3.36 -25.01
CA THR A 66 -1.45 -2.82 -26.08
C THR A 66 -0.81 -3.97 -26.87
N PHE A 67 -0.24 -4.95 -26.19
CA PHE A 67 0.32 -6.14 -26.84
C PHE A 67 -0.74 -6.96 -27.59
N TYR A 68 -1.93 -7.15 -27.02
CA TYR A 68 -3.00 -7.99 -27.57
C TYR A 68 -3.58 -7.44 -28.87
N GLU A 69 -3.56 -6.12 -29.06
CA GLU A 69 -3.95 -5.45 -30.31
C GLU A 69 -3.06 -5.85 -31.49
N ASP A 70 -1.77 -6.10 -31.24
CA ASP A 70 -0.80 -6.54 -32.25
C ASP A 70 -0.79 -8.06 -32.48
N VAL A 71 -1.59 -8.83 -31.73
CA VAL A 71 -1.64 -10.29 -31.86
C VAL A 71 -2.49 -10.67 -33.08
N GLU A 72 -1.93 -11.54 -33.93
CA GLU A 72 -2.62 -12.07 -35.10
C GLU A 72 -3.83 -12.92 -34.65
N PHE A 73 -5.00 -12.67 -35.27
CA PHE A 73 -6.27 -13.34 -34.93
C PHE A 73 -6.76 -13.13 -33.48
N HIS A 74 -6.42 -11.99 -32.86
CA HIS A 74 -6.99 -11.64 -31.55
C HIS A 74 -8.51 -11.51 -31.60
N ASN A 75 -9.16 -11.67 -30.44
CA ASN A 75 -10.60 -11.52 -30.33
C ASN A 75 -10.97 -10.04 -30.21
N GLU A 76 -11.53 -9.48 -31.28
CA GLU A 76 -11.96 -8.07 -31.37
C GLU A 76 -12.97 -7.66 -30.29
N VAL A 77 -13.88 -8.57 -29.92
CA VAL A 77 -14.88 -8.32 -28.88
C VAL A 77 -14.21 -8.17 -27.53
N LEU A 78 -13.24 -9.05 -27.22
CA LEU A 78 -12.47 -9.01 -25.98
C LEU A 78 -11.60 -7.75 -25.90
N LEU A 79 -10.88 -7.41 -26.99
CA LEU A 79 -10.03 -6.21 -27.03
C LEU A 79 -10.87 -4.94 -26.81
N LYS A 80 -12.01 -4.82 -27.51
CA LYS A 80 -12.92 -3.70 -27.35
C LYS A 80 -13.48 -3.62 -25.92
N PHE A 81 -13.89 -4.75 -25.35
CA PHE A 81 -14.35 -4.81 -23.98
C PHE A 81 -13.28 -4.34 -23.00
N ALA A 82 -12.06 -4.85 -23.10
CA ALA A 82 -10.95 -4.50 -22.22
C ALA A 82 -10.59 -3.00 -22.30
N LYS A 83 -10.59 -2.41 -23.51
CA LYS A 83 -10.35 -0.97 -23.69
C LYS A 83 -11.45 -0.12 -23.05
N LEU A 84 -12.72 -0.51 -23.22
CA LEU A 84 -13.86 0.19 -22.62
C LEU A 84 -13.86 0.09 -21.09
N ASP A 85 -13.65 -1.10 -20.54
CA ASP A 85 -13.51 -1.31 -19.10
C ASP A 85 -12.31 -0.54 -18.52
N PHE A 86 -11.19 -0.53 -19.25
CA PHE A 86 -10.00 0.21 -18.82
C PHE A 86 -10.31 1.69 -18.62
N ASN A 87 -10.92 2.31 -19.63
CA ASN A 87 -11.27 3.72 -19.64
C ASN A 87 -12.38 4.05 -18.64
N LEU A 88 -13.39 3.18 -18.48
CA LEU A 88 -14.47 3.39 -17.52
C LEU A 88 -13.94 3.45 -16.09
N LEU A 89 -13.10 2.50 -15.70
CA LEU A 89 -12.50 2.50 -14.37
C LEU A 89 -11.50 3.63 -14.18
N GLN A 90 -10.73 4.00 -15.22
CA GLN A 90 -9.86 5.18 -15.15
C GLN A 90 -10.67 6.46 -14.87
N MET A 91 -11.83 6.65 -15.51
CA MET A 91 -12.70 7.80 -15.21
C MET A 91 -13.22 7.77 -13.78
N GLN A 92 -13.55 6.59 -13.24
CA GLN A 92 -13.94 6.45 -11.84
C GLN A 92 -12.78 6.82 -10.91
N HIS A 93 -11.58 6.29 -11.17
CA HIS A 93 -10.39 6.57 -10.35
C HIS A 93 -10.01 8.06 -10.37
N LEU A 94 -10.15 8.74 -11.51
CA LEU A 94 -9.93 10.18 -11.60
C LEU A 94 -10.95 10.99 -10.78
N LYS A 95 -12.21 10.54 -10.71
CA LYS A 95 -13.23 11.17 -9.85
C LYS A 95 -12.89 10.99 -8.38
N GLU A 96 -12.53 9.77 -7.98
CA GLU A 96 -12.08 9.46 -6.61
C GLU A 96 -10.86 10.32 -6.23
N LEU A 97 -9.84 10.36 -7.09
CA LEU A 97 -8.65 11.19 -6.88
C LEU A 97 -9.00 12.68 -6.78
N SER A 98 -9.92 13.20 -7.61
CA SER A 98 -10.34 14.59 -7.51
C SER A 98 -10.99 14.93 -6.16
N ILE A 99 -11.77 14.01 -5.59
CA ILE A 99 -12.39 14.17 -4.26
C ILE A 99 -11.30 14.18 -3.19
N ILE A 100 -10.37 13.22 -3.27
CA ILE A 100 -9.26 13.07 -2.32
C ILE A 100 -8.33 14.28 -2.39
N SER A 101 -7.97 14.76 -3.58
CA SER A 101 -7.14 15.95 -3.74
C SER A 101 -7.80 17.22 -3.19
N LYS A 102 -9.13 17.33 -3.30
CA LYS A 102 -9.86 18.44 -2.67
C LYS A 102 -9.78 18.35 -1.15
N TRP A 103 -10.08 17.19 -0.57
CA TRP A 103 -9.93 16.93 0.86
C TRP A 103 -8.51 17.23 1.36
N TRP A 104 -7.48 16.79 0.63
CA TRP A 104 -6.07 17.03 0.97
C TRP A 104 -5.72 18.52 0.96
N LYS A 105 -6.25 19.26 -0.02
CA LYS A 105 -6.08 20.71 -0.13
C LYS A 105 -6.77 21.45 1.02
N ASP A 106 -7.94 20.98 1.47
CA ASP A 106 -8.69 21.60 2.57
C ASP A 106 -7.94 21.48 3.92
N ILE A 107 -7.15 20.41 4.11
CA ILE A 107 -6.23 20.28 5.26
C ILE A 107 -5.10 21.32 5.19
N ASP A 108 -4.63 21.65 3.98
CA ASP A 108 -3.53 22.58 3.69
C ASP A 108 -2.17 22.13 4.25
N VAL A 109 -1.85 20.83 4.07
CA VAL A 109 -0.62 20.20 4.57
C VAL A 109 0.63 20.94 4.11
N GLN A 110 0.71 21.34 2.83
CA GLN A 110 1.89 22.04 2.30
C GLN A 110 2.23 23.32 3.06
N LYS A 111 1.21 24.07 3.51
CA LYS A 111 1.40 25.32 4.23
C LYS A 111 1.55 25.11 5.73
N LYS A 112 0.73 24.25 6.32
CA LYS A 112 0.71 24.01 7.78
C LYS A 112 1.86 23.10 8.25
N LEU A 113 2.33 22.22 7.37
CA LEU A 113 3.34 21.19 7.64
C LEU A 113 4.40 21.19 6.52
N PRO A 114 5.20 22.27 6.41
CA PRO A 114 6.13 22.45 5.29
C PRO A 114 7.27 21.42 5.23
N TYR A 115 7.46 20.64 6.30
CA TYR A 115 8.43 19.54 6.35
C TYR A 115 7.89 18.25 5.72
N ALA A 116 6.57 18.10 5.61
CA ALA A 116 5.95 16.87 5.14
C ALA A 116 5.98 16.79 3.61
N ARG A 117 6.22 15.58 3.10
CA ARG A 117 6.22 15.27 1.68
C ARG A 117 4.79 15.28 1.15
N ASP A 118 4.56 15.95 0.01
CA ASP A 118 3.31 15.76 -0.73
C ASP A 118 3.39 14.48 -1.57
N ARG A 119 2.51 13.53 -1.24
CA ARG A 119 2.47 12.19 -1.84
C ARG A 119 1.05 11.74 -2.18
N ILE A 120 0.08 12.66 -2.27
CA ILE A 120 -1.34 12.28 -2.37
C ILE A 120 -1.64 11.44 -3.62
N THR A 121 -0.94 11.70 -4.73
CA THR A 121 -1.11 10.96 -5.98
C THR A 121 -0.53 9.56 -5.86
N GLU A 122 0.67 9.43 -5.30
CA GLU A 122 1.37 8.17 -5.05
C GLU A 122 0.60 7.31 -4.04
N CYS A 123 0.11 7.92 -2.97
CA CYS A 123 -0.75 7.32 -1.96
C CYS A 123 -1.97 6.69 -2.63
N TYR A 124 -2.73 7.47 -3.41
CA TYR A 124 -3.89 6.94 -4.12
C TYR A 124 -3.52 5.83 -5.11
N PHE A 125 -2.41 5.98 -5.84
CA PHE A 125 -1.91 4.97 -6.76
C PHE A 125 -1.58 3.63 -6.07
N TRP A 126 -0.93 3.66 -4.91
CA TRP A 126 -0.68 2.44 -4.11
C TRP A 126 -1.97 1.76 -3.70
N ILE A 127 -3.00 2.54 -3.31
CA ILE A 127 -4.31 2.00 -2.93
C ILE A 127 -5.07 1.39 -4.11
N VAL A 128 -4.98 1.97 -5.31
CA VAL A 128 -5.50 1.33 -6.54
C VAL A 128 -4.80 -0.01 -6.81
N GLY A 129 -3.54 -0.15 -6.38
CA GLY A 129 -2.79 -1.41 -6.42
C GLY A 129 -3.36 -2.50 -5.51
N VAL A 130 -4.02 -2.13 -4.40
CA VAL A 130 -4.66 -3.08 -3.48
C VAL A 130 -5.94 -3.65 -4.09
N TYR A 131 -6.78 -2.78 -4.65
CA TYR A 131 -7.97 -3.16 -5.40
C TYR A 131 -8.37 -2.05 -6.38
N TYR A 132 -8.73 -2.41 -7.61
CA TYR A 132 -9.04 -1.45 -8.68
C TYR A 132 -10.51 -1.49 -9.11
N GLU A 133 -11.23 -2.53 -8.71
CA GLU A 133 -12.58 -2.84 -9.14
C GLU A 133 -13.61 -1.82 -8.62
N PRO A 134 -14.72 -1.60 -9.34
CA PRO A 134 -15.61 -0.48 -9.07
C PRO A 134 -16.27 -0.54 -7.68
N GLN A 135 -16.57 -1.75 -7.18
CA GLN A 135 -17.21 -1.97 -5.88
C GLN A 135 -16.37 -1.54 -4.68
N TYR A 136 -15.06 -1.33 -4.86
CA TYR A 136 -14.15 -0.92 -3.79
C TYR A 136 -13.87 0.58 -3.76
N ALA A 137 -14.68 1.40 -4.43
CA ALA A 137 -14.53 2.86 -4.48
C ALA A 137 -14.42 3.48 -3.08
N LEU A 138 -15.35 3.16 -2.18
CA LEU A 138 -15.37 3.67 -0.81
C LEU A 138 -14.12 3.22 -0.04
N ALA A 139 -13.72 1.96 -0.22
CA ALA A 139 -12.53 1.40 0.40
C ALA A 139 -11.27 2.13 -0.05
N ARG A 140 -11.15 2.43 -1.35
CA ARG A 140 -10.03 3.22 -1.87
C ARG A 140 -10.03 4.63 -1.30
N THR A 141 -11.18 5.28 -1.18
CA THR A 141 -11.27 6.62 -0.58
C THR A 141 -10.77 6.63 0.86
N PHE A 142 -11.24 5.70 1.70
CA PHE A 142 -10.77 5.60 3.09
C PHE A 142 -9.29 5.29 3.18
N ALA A 143 -8.84 4.24 2.47
CA ALA A 143 -7.45 3.81 2.51
C ALA A 143 -6.50 4.90 1.98
N ALA A 144 -6.90 5.66 0.96
CA ALA A 144 -6.09 6.76 0.41
C ALA A 144 -5.95 7.94 1.39
N LYS A 145 -7.02 8.27 2.12
CA LYS A 145 -6.95 9.30 3.17
C LYS A 145 -6.05 8.85 4.31
N VAL A 146 -6.23 7.62 4.78
CA VAL A 146 -5.44 7.06 5.90
C VAL A 146 -3.97 6.98 5.52
N ILE A 147 -3.61 6.40 4.37
CA ILE A 147 -2.20 6.26 3.97
C ILE A 147 -1.52 7.62 3.79
N ALA A 148 -2.22 8.63 3.26
CA ALA A 148 -1.67 9.97 3.10
C ALA A 148 -1.36 10.63 4.46
N LEU A 149 -2.26 10.52 5.43
CA LEU A 149 -2.01 11.01 6.79
C LEU A 149 -0.94 10.20 7.51
N THR A 150 -0.89 8.88 7.30
CA THR A 150 0.19 8.03 7.82
C THR A 150 1.55 8.45 7.26
N SER A 151 1.65 8.82 5.97
CA SER A 151 2.89 9.34 5.39
C SER A 151 3.34 10.67 5.99
N VAL A 152 2.39 11.52 6.43
CA VAL A 152 2.73 12.74 7.16
C VAL A 152 3.21 12.41 8.57
N LEU A 153 2.57 11.45 9.25
CA LEU A 153 3.05 10.94 10.54
C LEU A 153 4.46 10.37 10.42
N ASP A 154 4.73 9.54 9.41
CA ASP A 154 6.06 9.01 9.09
C ASP A 154 7.11 10.13 9.05
N ASP A 155 6.86 11.20 8.28
CA ASP A 155 7.75 12.37 8.21
C ASP A 155 7.92 13.08 9.56
N THR A 156 6.85 13.16 10.35
CA THR A 156 6.91 13.73 11.71
C THR A 156 7.80 12.90 12.63
N TYR A 157 7.64 11.57 12.64
CA TYR A 157 8.40 10.69 13.54
C TYR A 157 9.86 10.51 13.11
N ASP A 158 10.13 10.46 11.81
CA ASP A 158 11.47 10.17 11.28
C ASP A 158 12.41 11.37 11.25
N ALA A 159 11.88 12.57 10.96
CA ALA A 159 12.73 13.69 10.55
C ALA A 159 12.46 15.02 11.26
N PHE A 160 11.29 15.22 11.87
CA PHE A 160 10.89 16.55 12.35
C PHE A 160 10.63 16.65 13.85
N GLY A 161 9.80 15.76 14.40
CA GLY A 161 9.37 15.84 15.80
C GLY A 161 10.51 15.53 16.77
N THR A 162 10.58 16.28 17.87
CA THR A 162 11.48 15.91 18.97
C THR A 162 10.91 14.70 19.71
N TYR A 163 11.76 13.87 20.31
CA TYR A 163 11.31 12.66 20.99
C TYR A 163 10.22 12.92 22.06
N ASP A 164 10.37 14.00 22.83
CA ASP A 164 9.37 14.38 23.85
C ASP A 164 8.02 14.76 23.23
N GLU A 165 8.02 15.47 22.10
CA GLU A 165 6.80 15.75 21.34
C GLU A 165 6.18 14.47 20.74
N LEU A 166 7.01 13.56 20.22
CA LEU A 166 6.55 12.28 19.67
C LEU A 166 5.91 11.39 20.74
N VAL A 167 6.39 11.43 21.99
CA VAL A 167 5.74 10.76 23.12
C VAL A 167 4.35 11.35 23.36
N LEU A 168 4.20 12.68 23.35
CA LEU A 168 2.89 13.34 23.50
C LEU A 168 1.93 12.95 22.37
N LEU A 169 2.40 12.97 21.12
CA LEU A 169 1.61 12.57 19.95
C LEU A 169 1.16 11.11 20.04
N THR A 170 2.06 10.21 20.41
CA THR A 170 1.76 8.78 20.57
C THR A 170 0.71 8.58 21.67
N ASN A 171 0.83 9.28 22.80
CA ASN A 171 -0.15 9.23 23.88
C ASN A 171 -1.52 9.78 23.45
N ALA A 172 -1.55 10.83 22.62
CA ALA A 172 -2.79 11.33 22.05
C ALA A 172 -3.49 10.28 21.19
N PHE A 173 -2.76 9.60 20.29
CA PHE A 173 -3.31 8.48 19.51
C PHE A 173 -3.77 7.29 20.37
N GLU A 174 -3.07 6.98 21.45
CA GLU A 174 -3.50 5.94 22.38
C GLU A 174 -4.85 6.27 23.03
N ARG A 175 -5.05 7.53 23.42
CA ARG A 175 -6.34 8.01 23.97
C ARG A 175 -7.43 8.08 22.90
N TRP A 176 -7.09 8.51 21.69
CA TRP A 176 -8.04 8.70 20.57
C TRP A 176 -9.22 9.62 20.96
N ASP A 177 -8.91 10.75 21.56
CA ASP A 177 -9.90 11.73 22.03
C ASP A 177 -9.51 13.15 21.57
N ILE A 178 -10.50 13.99 21.25
CA ILE A 178 -10.25 15.37 20.80
C ILE A 178 -9.58 16.22 21.88
N SER A 179 -9.86 15.98 23.16
CA SER A 179 -9.24 16.68 24.29
C SER A 179 -7.73 16.46 24.37
N ALA A 180 -7.22 15.37 23.78
CA ALA A 180 -5.78 15.14 23.70
C ALA A 180 -5.03 16.19 22.85
N MET A 181 -5.74 16.96 22.02
CA MET A 181 -5.15 18.03 21.22
C MET A 181 -4.52 19.12 22.06
N ASP A 182 -5.08 19.43 23.24
CA ASP A 182 -4.59 20.53 24.09
C ASP A 182 -3.17 20.29 24.60
N GLU A 183 -2.73 19.03 24.62
CA GLU A 183 -1.39 18.61 25.04
C GLU A 183 -0.36 18.65 23.89
N LEU A 184 -0.79 18.84 22.63
CA LEU A 184 0.07 18.75 21.45
C LEU A 184 0.62 20.10 21.01
N PRO A 185 1.83 20.15 20.44
CA PRO A 185 2.30 21.32 19.68
C PRO A 185 1.35 21.66 18.53
N GLU A 186 1.22 22.95 18.19
CA GLU A 186 0.27 23.44 17.18
C GLU A 186 0.38 22.71 15.82
N TYR A 187 1.59 22.38 15.37
CA TYR A 187 1.76 21.67 14.11
C TYR A 187 1.26 20.21 14.17
N MET A 188 1.40 19.53 15.32
CA MET A 188 0.91 18.16 15.50
C MET A 188 -0.61 18.09 15.63
N LYS A 189 -1.24 19.16 16.15
CA LYS A 189 -2.71 19.28 16.21
C LYS A 189 -3.34 19.13 14.83
N VAL A 190 -2.73 19.73 13.80
CA VAL A 190 -3.21 19.63 12.40
C VAL A 190 -3.30 18.18 11.94
N ILE A 191 -2.28 17.37 12.23
CA ILE A 191 -2.24 15.95 11.81
C ILE A 191 -3.26 15.14 12.60
N TYR A 192 -3.30 15.34 13.93
CA TYR A 192 -4.15 14.58 14.82
C TYR A 192 -5.63 14.88 14.58
N GLU A 193 -6.00 16.15 14.41
CA GLU A 193 -7.36 16.58 14.05
C GLU A 193 -7.79 15.95 12.72
N ALA A 194 -6.98 16.08 11.66
CA ALA A 194 -7.29 15.48 10.36
C ALA A 194 -7.46 13.96 10.42
N MET A 195 -6.70 13.27 11.28
CA MET A 195 -6.86 11.84 11.51
C MET A 195 -8.17 11.51 12.22
N LEU A 196 -8.51 12.24 13.29
CA LEU A 196 -9.78 12.05 14.01
C LEU A 196 -10.98 12.28 13.08
N GLU A 197 -10.98 13.37 12.32
CA GLU A 197 -12.03 13.68 11.35
C GLU A 197 -12.17 12.59 10.28
N THR A 198 -11.05 12.12 9.74
CA THR A 198 -11.04 11.04 8.74
C THR A 198 -11.65 9.75 9.29
N TYR A 199 -11.31 9.36 10.52
CA TYR A 199 -11.87 8.16 11.14
C TYR A 199 -13.33 8.34 11.57
N ASN A 200 -13.74 9.55 11.93
CA ASN A 200 -15.15 9.85 12.21
C ASN A 200 -15.99 9.74 10.93
N GLU A 201 -15.52 10.29 9.80
CA GLU A 201 -16.17 10.11 8.48
C GLU A 201 -16.30 8.63 8.12
N MET A 202 -15.24 7.85 8.34
CA MET A 202 -15.28 6.39 8.15
C MET A 202 -16.34 5.74 9.05
N GLU A 203 -16.38 6.10 10.33
CA GLU A 203 -17.31 5.55 11.31
C GLU A 203 -18.77 5.85 10.93
N GLU A 204 -19.08 7.08 10.52
CA GLU A 204 -20.41 7.48 10.06
C GLU A 204 -20.90 6.63 8.89
N GLU A 205 -20.04 6.39 7.89
CA GLU A 205 -20.37 5.52 6.75
C GLU A 205 -20.52 4.05 7.14
N LEU A 206 -19.72 3.56 8.09
CA LEU A 206 -19.83 2.19 8.59
C LEU A 206 -21.09 1.98 9.43
N VAL A 207 -21.52 2.98 10.20
CA VAL A 207 -22.78 2.93 10.97
C VAL A 207 -23.97 2.76 10.03
N LYS A 208 -24.01 3.49 8.90
CA LYS A 208 -25.05 3.35 7.87
C LYS A 208 -25.13 1.92 7.30
N GLN A 209 -24.02 1.18 7.34
CA GLN A 209 -23.89 -0.19 6.84
C GLN A 209 -24.06 -1.25 7.94
N GLY A 210 -24.29 -0.87 9.20
CA GLY A 210 -24.32 -1.81 10.33
C GLY A 210 -22.97 -2.44 10.68
N ARG A 211 -21.86 -1.78 10.29
CA ARG A 211 -20.47 -2.27 10.43
C ARG A 211 -19.61 -1.39 11.32
N SER A 212 -20.22 -0.66 12.27
CA SER A 212 -19.49 0.21 13.20
C SER A 212 -18.37 -0.51 13.95
N TYR A 213 -18.51 -1.81 14.22
CA TYR A 213 -17.46 -2.63 14.84
C TYR A 213 -16.11 -2.61 14.08
N ALA A 214 -16.10 -2.35 12.77
CA ALA A 214 -14.88 -2.38 11.98
C ALA A 214 -13.94 -1.20 12.31
N ILE A 215 -14.49 -0.07 12.80
CA ILE A 215 -13.68 1.11 13.10
C ILE A 215 -12.71 0.87 14.26
N SER A 216 -13.09 0.05 15.25
CA SER A 216 -12.20 -0.24 16.39
C SER A 216 -10.94 -0.96 15.94
N TYR A 217 -11.04 -1.87 14.98
CA TYR A 217 -9.88 -2.55 14.41
C TYR A 217 -8.95 -1.56 13.69
N ALA A 218 -9.51 -0.61 12.94
CA ALA A 218 -8.72 0.43 12.27
C ALA A 218 -7.99 1.33 13.28
N LYS A 219 -8.70 1.78 14.33
CA LYS A 219 -8.11 2.59 15.42
C LYS A 219 -6.99 1.83 16.13
N ASP A 220 -7.21 0.55 16.46
CA ASP A 220 -6.20 -0.31 17.09
C ASP A 220 -4.96 -0.51 16.19
N ALA A 221 -5.17 -0.67 14.88
CA ALA A 221 -4.07 -0.81 13.93
C ALA A 221 -3.24 0.48 13.81
N MET A 222 -3.88 1.65 13.81
CA MET A 222 -3.18 2.94 13.81
C MET A 222 -2.40 3.16 15.10
N LYS A 223 -2.98 2.82 16.26
CA LYS A 223 -2.29 2.84 17.56
C LYS A 223 -1.01 1.99 17.55
N ARG A 224 -1.08 0.80 16.95
CA ARG A 224 0.10 -0.07 16.77
C ARG A 224 1.14 0.58 15.85
N GLN A 225 0.71 1.21 14.75
CA GLN A 225 1.61 1.89 13.81
C GLN A 225 2.40 3.02 14.50
N VAL A 226 1.72 3.92 15.21
CA VAL A 226 2.38 5.06 15.88
C VAL A 226 3.29 4.63 17.03
N LYS A 227 2.96 3.54 17.72
CA LYS A 227 3.86 2.92 18.72
C LYS A 227 5.15 2.42 18.07
N ALA A 228 5.05 1.75 16.93
CA ALA A 228 6.22 1.28 16.20
C ALA A 228 7.10 2.44 15.72
N TYR A 229 6.50 3.53 15.23
CA TYR A 229 7.23 4.75 14.89
C TYR A 229 7.93 5.38 16.11
N LEU A 230 7.29 5.39 17.28
CA LEU A 230 7.94 5.88 18.50
C LEU A 230 9.16 5.02 18.90
N ASP A 231 9.05 3.70 18.77
CA ASP A 231 10.14 2.77 19.07
C ASP A 231 11.33 2.98 18.11
N GLU A 232 11.09 3.24 16.82
CA GLU A 232 12.14 3.59 15.85
C GLU A 232 12.79 4.94 16.17
N ALA A 233 12.00 5.96 16.47
CA ALA A 233 12.51 7.27 16.89
C ALA A 233 13.36 7.17 18.17
N LYS A 234 12.96 6.29 19.12
CA LYS A 234 13.74 6.02 20.32
C LYS A 234 15.11 5.44 19.99
N TRP A 235 15.19 4.48 19.07
CA TRP A 235 16.47 3.91 18.65
C TRP A 235 17.38 4.98 18.03
N LEU A 236 16.82 5.85 17.18
CA LEU A 236 17.56 6.95 16.57
C LEU A 236 18.15 7.90 17.62
N VAL A 237 17.34 8.36 18.56
CA VAL A 237 17.74 9.36 19.58
C VAL A 237 18.73 8.78 20.59
N THR A 238 18.53 7.51 20.98
CA THR A 238 19.44 6.80 21.89
C THR A 238 20.68 6.24 21.20
N LYS A 239 20.77 6.36 19.86
CA LYS A 239 21.81 5.74 19.02
C LYS A 239 21.93 4.23 19.25
N LYS A 240 20.81 3.58 19.58
CA LYS A 240 20.75 2.14 19.79
C LYS A 240 20.73 1.45 18.44
N VAL A 241 21.63 0.49 18.24
CA VAL A 241 21.55 -0.47 17.15
C VAL A 241 20.90 -1.75 17.69
N PRO A 242 19.64 -2.06 17.33
CA PRO A 242 18.96 -3.27 17.81
C PRO A 242 19.58 -4.53 17.21
N SER A 243 19.32 -5.69 17.83
CA SER A 243 19.57 -6.98 17.18
C SER A 243 18.60 -7.15 16.00
N ILE A 244 18.89 -8.05 15.05
CA ILE A 244 17.97 -8.33 13.93
C ILE A 244 16.59 -8.78 14.43
N GLU A 245 16.54 -9.58 15.49
CA GLU A 245 15.28 -10.06 16.07
C GLU A 245 14.45 -8.92 16.68
N GLU A 246 15.11 -8.02 17.43
CA GLU A 246 14.47 -6.84 18.01
C GLU A 246 14.03 -5.88 16.90
N TYR A 247 14.91 -5.62 15.93
CA TYR A 247 14.64 -4.80 14.75
C TYR A 247 13.40 -5.27 14.01
N MET A 248 13.37 -6.54 13.60
CA MET A 248 12.27 -7.07 12.78
C MET A 248 10.93 -7.03 13.51
N THR A 249 10.90 -7.07 14.85
CA THR A 249 9.65 -6.96 15.61
C THR A 249 9.00 -5.59 15.46
N VAL A 250 9.79 -4.51 15.53
CA VAL A 250 9.31 -3.13 15.37
C VAL A 250 9.20 -2.76 13.89
N ALA A 251 10.25 -3.01 13.12
CA ALA A 251 10.36 -2.62 11.73
C ALA A 251 9.26 -3.22 10.85
N THR A 252 8.81 -4.45 11.16
CA THR A 252 7.67 -5.07 10.46
C THR A 252 6.36 -4.33 10.77
N ALA A 253 6.16 -3.91 12.02
CA ALA A 253 4.97 -3.17 12.44
C ALA A 253 4.93 -1.75 11.87
N SER A 254 6.09 -1.09 11.71
CA SER A 254 6.21 0.26 11.16
C SER A 254 6.11 0.33 9.63
N THR A 255 6.10 -0.79 8.90
CA THR A 255 5.96 -0.80 7.42
C THR A 255 4.68 -0.16 6.88
N GLY A 256 3.67 0.07 7.72
CA GLY A 256 2.35 0.50 7.26
C GLY A 256 1.49 -0.63 6.69
N TYR A 257 2.08 -1.76 6.25
CA TYR A 257 1.31 -2.88 5.69
C TYR A 257 0.31 -3.50 6.67
N PRO A 258 0.64 -3.73 7.96
CA PRO A 258 -0.35 -4.22 8.93
C PRO A 258 -1.55 -3.29 9.07
N LEU A 259 -1.30 -1.98 9.14
CA LEU A 259 -2.34 -0.95 9.16
C LEU A 259 -3.18 -1.00 7.88
N MET A 260 -2.53 -0.99 6.72
CA MET A 260 -3.22 -0.97 5.44
C MET A 260 -4.00 -2.25 5.17
N ALA A 261 -3.55 -3.42 5.65
CA ALA A 261 -4.32 -4.66 5.59
C ALA A 261 -5.67 -4.50 6.32
N VAL A 262 -5.66 -3.96 7.54
CA VAL A 262 -6.88 -3.71 8.31
C VAL A 262 -7.76 -2.66 7.63
N VAL A 263 -7.21 -1.49 7.30
CA VAL A 263 -7.95 -0.38 6.69
C VAL A 263 -8.55 -0.78 5.34
N SER A 264 -7.85 -1.64 4.59
CA SER A 264 -8.34 -2.13 3.30
C SER A 264 -9.66 -2.90 3.44
N LEU A 265 -9.81 -3.69 4.51
CA LEU A 265 -11.02 -4.47 4.83
C LEU A 265 -12.18 -3.62 5.36
N VAL A 266 -11.88 -2.48 6.00
CA VAL A 266 -12.88 -1.59 6.59
C VAL A 266 -13.86 -1.13 5.51
N GLY A 267 -13.35 -0.60 4.41
CA GLY A 267 -14.20 -0.07 3.34
C GLY A 267 -14.76 -1.12 2.36
N MET A 268 -14.36 -2.39 2.46
CA MET A 268 -14.94 -3.47 1.65
C MET A 268 -16.37 -3.77 2.11
N GLN A 269 -17.36 -3.26 1.36
CA GLN A 269 -18.78 -3.46 1.64
C GLN A 269 -19.19 -4.94 1.50
N GLN A 270 -20.21 -5.36 2.26
CA GLN A 270 -20.98 -6.64 2.20
C GLN A 270 -20.21 -7.98 2.11
N VAL A 271 -18.89 -7.99 1.96
CA VAL A 271 -18.04 -9.18 1.81
C VAL A 271 -17.33 -9.54 3.12
N VAL A 272 -17.12 -8.57 4.02
CA VAL A 272 -16.23 -8.72 5.18
C VAL A 272 -17.01 -8.67 6.51
N THR A 273 -17.11 -9.84 7.16
CA THR A 273 -17.61 -10.03 8.54
C THR A 273 -16.51 -9.70 9.57
N LYS A 274 -16.64 -10.17 10.83
CA LYS A 274 -15.58 -10.00 11.84
C LYS A 274 -14.37 -10.92 11.63
N ASP A 275 -14.58 -12.07 11.00
CA ASP A 275 -13.56 -13.13 10.93
C ASP A 275 -12.27 -12.69 10.24
N PRO A 276 -12.29 -11.93 9.12
CA PRO A 276 -11.06 -11.44 8.50
C PRO A 276 -10.24 -10.53 9.42
N PHE A 277 -10.89 -9.69 10.23
CA PHE A 277 -10.19 -8.85 11.22
C PHE A 277 -9.58 -9.67 12.35
N LEU A 278 -10.27 -10.72 12.81
CA LEU A 278 -9.75 -11.63 13.83
C LEU A 278 -8.56 -12.44 13.28
N TRP A 279 -8.62 -12.87 12.03
CA TRP A 279 -7.52 -13.54 11.35
C TRP A 279 -6.30 -12.61 11.22
N LEU A 280 -6.47 -11.35 10.83
CA LEU A 280 -5.38 -10.37 10.83
C LEU A 280 -4.79 -10.18 12.24
N LYS A 281 -5.65 -10.11 13.26
CA LYS A 281 -5.22 -9.96 14.66
C LYS A 281 -4.46 -11.18 15.20
N SER A 282 -4.68 -12.37 14.64
CA SER A 282 -3.89 -13.56 14.98
C SER A 282 -2.48 -13.57 14.38
N GLU A 283 -2.10 -12.54 13.62
CA GLU A 283 -0.76 -12.38 13.05
C GLU A 283 -0.30 -13.57 12.20
N PRO A 284 -1.02 -13.88 11.10
CA PRO A 284 -0.77 -15.10 10.34
C PRO A 284 0.60 -15.07 9.65
N ASP A 285 1.32 -16.19 9.70
CA ASP A 285 2.71 -16.32 9.22
C ASP A 285 2.90 -15.86 7.77
N VAL A 286 1.89 -16.08 6.91
CA VAL A 286 1.92 -15.62 5.51
C VAL A 286 2.02 -14.10 5.42
N LEU A 287 1.27 -13.36 6.24
CA LEU A 287 1.32 -11.90 6.23
C LEU A 287 2.58 -11.39 6.92
N GLN A 288 3.02 -12.04 8.00
CA GLN A 288 4.30 -11.72 8.62
C GLN A 288 5.45 -11.84 7.60
N SER A 289 5.43 -12.85 6.74
CA SER A 289 6.41 -13.01 5.66
C SER A 289 6.34 -11.87 4.64
N VAL A 290 5.13 -11.44 4.26
CA VAL A 290 4.92 -10.29 3.34
C VAL A 290 5.43 -8.99 3.95
N TYR A 291 5.13 -8.74 5.23
CA TYR A 291 5.57 -7.53 5.91
C TYR A 291 7.09 -7.47 6.06
N ARG A 292 7.73 -8.61 6.37
CA ARG A 292 9.20 -8.73 6.39
C ARG A 292 9.80 -8.48 5.02
N LEU A 293 9.21 -9.02 3.96
CA LEU A 293 9.65 -8.77 2.58
C LEU A 293 9.55 -7.28 2.24
N CYS A 294 8.43 -6.63 2.59
CA CYS A 294 8.25 -5.20 2.39
C CYS A 294 9.35 -4.41 3.09
N ARG A 295 9.60 -4.66 4.39
CA ARG A 295 10.64 -3.99 5.17
C ARG A 295 12.03 -4.16 4.54
N VAL A 296 12.42 -5.40 4.24
CA VAL A 296 13.76 -5.68 3.68
C VAL A 296 13.94 -5.02 2.32
N MET A 297 12.92 -5.04 1.45
CA MET A 297 12.99 -4.37 0.15
C MET A 297 13.12 -2.85 0.29
N ASP A 298 12.37 -2.25 1.21
CA ASP A 298 12.42 -0.81 1.49
C ASP A 298 13.79 -0.38 2.03
N ASP A 299 14.34 -1.12 3.00
CA ASP A 299 15.65 -0.86 3.59
C ASP A 299 16.79 -0.97 2.56
N VAL A 300 16.74 -1.99 1.68
CA VAL A 300 17.75 -2.19 0.63
C VAL A 300 17.74 -1.04 -0.37
N VAL A 301 16.55 -0.59 -0.80
CA VAL A 301 16.43 0.49 -1.79
C VAL A 301 16.80 1.83 -1.17
N SER A 302 16.33 2.12 0.04
CA SER A 302 16.63 3.38 0.73
C SER A 302 18.11 3.51 1.12
N HIS A 303 18.82 2.41 1.37
CA HIS A 303 20.27 2.42 1.56
C HIS A 303 21.04 2.74 0.27
N GLN A 304 20.55 2.32 -0.90
CA GLN A 304 21.21 2.58 -2.19
C GLN A 304 21.05 4.02 -2.69
N ILE A 305 20.14 4.79 -2.07
CA ILE A 305 19.83 6.17 -2.45
C ILE A 305 20.54 7.19 -1.53
N LYS A 306 21.12 6.75 -0.40
CA LYS A 306 21.93 7.56 0.51
C LYS A 306 23.42 7.42 0.21
#